data_AF-A0A355BA50-F1
#
_entry.id   AF-A0A355BA50-F1
#
_cell.length_a   1.000
_cell.length_b   1.000
_cell.length_c   1.000
_cell.angle_alpha   90.00
_cell.angle_beta   90.00
_cell.angle_gamma   90.00
#
_symmetry.space_group_name_H-M   'P 1'
#
loop_
_entity.id
_entity.type
_entity.pdbx_description
1 polymer ?
#
loop_
_entity_poly.entity_id
_entity_poly.type
_entity_poly.pdbx_seq_one_letter_code
_entity_poly.pdbx_strand_id
1 'polypeptide(L)'
;MNKIYVIKIGGNVIDNEEKLTAFISNLSIANKPFILVHGGGKLATDLAEKLSIPQQMVDGRRITDAQTLKIAVMTYAGYINKNIVAM
;
A
#
# COMPACT_ATOMS: atom_id res chain seq x y z
N MET A 1 -28.06 -6.41 10.64
CA MET A 1 -26.61 -6.58 10.39
C MET A 1 -26.03 -5.24 9.96
N ASN A 2 -24.89 -4.82 10.51
CA ASN A 2 -24.22 -3.61 10.04
C ASN A 2 -23.56 -3.86 8.68
N LYS A 3 -23.72 -2.91 7.74
CA LYS A 3 -23.07 -2.95 6.43
C LYS A 3 -21.58 -2.63 6.60
N ILE A 4 -20.70 -3.47 6.07
CA ILE A 4 -19.25 -3.28 6.07
C ILE A 4 -18.81 -2.79 4.68
N TYR A 5 -17.96 -1.77 4.64
CA TYR A 5 -17.39 -1.23 3.40
C TYR A 5 -15.98 -1.75 3.19
N VAL A 6 -15.70 -2.39 2.05
CA VAL A 6 -14.32 -2.78 1.68
C VAL A 6 -13.80 -1.79 0.66
N ILE A 7 -12.70 -1.12 0.98
CA ILE A 7 -12.19 0.02 0.22
C ILE A 7 -10.76 -0.28 -0.20
N LYS A 8 -10.48 -0.27 -1.50
CA LYS A 8 -9.13 -0.44 -2.04
C LYS A 8 -8.54 0.91 -2.43
N ILE A 9 -7.40 1.26 -1.85
CA ILE A 9 -6.59 2.43 -2.27
C ILE A 9 -5.32 1.99 -3.00
N GLY A 10 -4.81 2.82 -3.89
CA GLY A 10 -3.62 2.54 -4.71
C GLY A 10 -2.96 3.79 -5.26
N GLY A 11 -1.71 3.63 -5.74
CA GLY A 11 -0.94 4.59 -6.54
C GLY A 11 -1.07 6.05 -6.07
N ASN A 12 -1.84 6.83 -6.81
CA ASN A 12 -2.05 8.27 -6.62
C ASN A 12 -2.42 8.72 -5.21
N VAL A 13 -3.03 7.86 -4.39
CA VAL A 13 -3.36 8.18 -2.99
C VAL A 13 -2.24 7.74 -2.04
N ILE A 14 -1.68 6.55 -2.23
CA ILE A 14 -0.64 5.99 -1.33
C ILE A 14 0.68 6.73 -1.48
N ASP A 15 1.01 7.14 -2.71
CA ASP A 15 2.30 7.77 -3.04
C ASP A 15 2.30 9.29 -2.76
N ASN A 16 1.20 9.86 -2.26
CA ASN A 16 1.07 11.26 -1.90
C ASN A 16 0.54 11.39 -0.46
N GLU A 17 1.41 11.85 0.44
CA GLU A 17 1.13 11.91 1.87
C GLU A 17 -0.06 12.82 2.22
N GLU A 18 -0.17 14.00 1.59
CA GLU A 18 -1.30 14.91 1.85
C GLU A 18 -2.64 14.28 1.45
N LYS A 19 -2.70 13.63 0.29
CA LYS A 19 -3.91 12.93 -0.19
C LYS A 19 -4.24 11.74 0.69
N LEU A 20 -3.24 10.98 1.13
CA LEU A 20 -3.43 9.86 2.02
C LEU A 20 -4.01 10.31 3.37
N THR A 21 -3.39 11.31 3.99
CA THR A 21 -3.82 11.87 5.27
C THR A 21 -5.25 12.42 5.19
N ALA A 22 -5.56 13.19 4.14
CA ALA A 22 -6.91 13.70 3.92
C ALA A 22 -7.93 12.57 3.72
N PHE A 23 -7.56 11.50 3.01
CA PHE A 23 -8.42 10.35 2.78
C PHE A 23 -8.71 9.58 4.07
N ILE A 24 -7.68 9.29 4.88
CA ILE A 24 -7.82 8.60 6.16
C ILE A 24 -8.63 9.43 7.16
N SER A 25 -8.37 10.74 7.23
CA SER A 25 -9.13 11.68 8.06
C SER A 25 -10.62 11.69 7.71
N ASN A 26 -10.95 11.67 6.41
CA ASN A 26 -12.35 11.63 5.97
C ASN A 26 -13.01 10.27 6.25
N LEU A 27 -12.27 9.17 6.18
CA LEU A 27 -12.79 7.84 6.53
C LEU A 27 -13.04 7.69 8.04
N SER A 28 -12.17 8.23 8.88
CA SER A 28 -12.30 8.12 10.33
C SER A 28 -13.54 8.86 10.86
N ILE A 29 -13.87 10.03 10.29
CA ILE A 29 -15.07 10.80 10.67
C ILE A 29 -16.38 10.23 10.10
N ALA A 30 -16.32 9.34 9.09
CA ALA A 30 -17.51 8.78 8.45
C ALA A 30 -18.33 7.85 9.38
N ASN A 31 -17.73 7.41 10.50
CA ASN A 31 -18.34 6.60 11.55
C ASN A 31 -19.12 5.36 11.03
N LYS A 32 -18.57 4.70 10.00
CA LYS A 32 -19.10 3.48 9.40
C LYS A 32 -18.04 2.38 9.47
N PRO A 33 -18.41 1.11 9.73
CA PRO A 33 -17.45 0.01 9.69
C PRO A 33 -16.83 -0.15 8.29
N PHE A 34 -15.50 -0.12 8.20
CA PHE A 34 -14.79 -0.33 6.95
C PHE A 34 -13.56 -1.23 7.10
N ILE A 35 -13.15 -1.82 5.98
CA ILE A 35 -11.89 -2.53 5.79
C ILE A 35 -11.14 -1.79 4.69
N LEU A 36 -9.95 -1.30 5.02
CA LEU A 36 -9.07 -0.65 4.06
C LEU A 36 -8.04 -1.65 3.53
N VAL A 37 -8.01 -1.79 2.21
CA VAL A 37 -7.04 -2.63 1.48
C VAL A 37 -6.10 -1.69 0.73
N HIS A 38 -4.80 -1.97 0.74
CA HIS A 38 -3.82 -1.16 0.04
C HIS A 38 -2.85 -2.04 -0.75
N GLY A 39 -2.12 -1.41 -1.68
CA GLY A 39 -0.96 -1.99 -2.33
C GLY A 39 0.29 -1.22 -1.93
N GLY A 40 1.26 -1.15 -2.82
CA GLY A 40 2.46 -0.33 -2.61
C GLY A 40 3.48 -0.46 -3.73
N GLY A 41 3.03 -0.85 -4.93
CA GLY A 41 3.92 -1.34 -5.99
C GLY A 41 5.04 -0.37 -6.36
N LYS A 42 4.73 0.94 -6.40
CA LYS A 42 5.73 1.98 -6.66
C LYS A 42 6.81 2.01 -5.59
N LEU A 43 6.44 2.19 -4.32
CA LEU A 43 7.40 2.20 -3.21
C LEU A 43 8.24 0.91 -3.11
N ALA A 44 7.66 -0.26 -3.44
CA ALA A 44 8.42 -1.51 -3.46
C ALA A 44 9.43 -1.55 -4.62
N THR A 45 9.06 -1.03 -5.80
CA THR A 45 10.01 -0.85 -6.91
C THR A 45 11.11 0.14 -6.52
N ASP A 46 10.76 1.30 -5.97
CA ASP A 46 11.71 2.34 -5.57
C ASP A 46 12.71 1.81 -4.52
N LEU A 47 12.26 0.98 -3.57
CA LEU A 47 13.16 0.34 -2.59
C LEU A 47 14.05 -0.72 -3.25
N ALA A 48 13.52 -1.53 -4.16
CA ALA A 48 14.30 -2.53 -4.86
C ALA A 48 15.41 -1.90 -5.71
N GLU A 49 15.12 -0.80 -6.41
CA GLU A 49 16.10 -0.03 -7.19
C GLU A 49 17.22 0.50 -6.31
N LYS A 50 16.89 1.09 -5.15
CA LYS A 50 17.89 1.55 -4.16
C LYS A 50 18.79 0.42 -3.65
N LEU A 51 18.28 -0.80 -3.59
CA LEU A 51 19.01 -2.00 -3.19
C LEU A 51 19.69 -2.71 -4.37
N SER A 52 19.62 -2.15 -5.58
CA SER A 52 20.14 -2.78 -6.82
C SER A 52 19.56 -4.17 -7.10
N ILE A 53 18.30 -4.42 -6.70
CA ILE A 53 17.59 -5.67 -6.94
C ILE A 53 16.66 -5.49 -8.14
N PRO A 54 16.94 -6.13 -9.29
CA PRO A 54 16.19 -5.91 -10.52
C PRO A 54 14.73 -6.33 -10.37
N GLN A 55 13.83 -5.54 -10.92
CA GLN A 55 12.39 -5.81 -10.89
C GLN A 55 11.89 -6.21 -12.27
N GLN A 56 11.10 -7.28 -12.32
CA GLN A 56 10.54 -7.82 -13.56
C GLN A 56 9.02 -7.89 -13.49
N MET A 57 8.38 -7.62 -14.61
CA MET A 57 6.93 -7.66 -14.77
C MET A 57 6.55 -8.60 -15.92
N VAL A 58 5.50 -9.39 -15.72
CA VAL A 58 4.89 -10.24 -16.75
C VAL A 58 3.37 -10.07 -16.65
N ASP A 59 2.72 -9.68 -17.75
CA ASP A 59 1.27 -9.45 -17.82
C ASP A 59 0.72 -8.56 -16.68
N GLY A 60 1.41 -7.46 -16.39
CA GLY A 60 1.03 -6.54 -15.31
C GLY A 60 1.24 -7.07 -13.89
N ARG A 61 1.85 -8.25 -13.71
CA ARG A 61 2.19 -8.84 -12.41
C ARG A 61 3.70 -8.85 -12.20
N ARG A 62 4.13 -8.61 -10.96
CA ARG A 62 5.54 -8.66 -10.59
C ARG A 62 6.01 -10.10 -10.47
N ILE A 63 7.08 -10.46 -11.17
CA ILE A 63 7.81 -11.70 -10.90
C ILE A 63 8.48 -11.53 -9.54
N THR A 64 8.06 -12.33 -8.57
CA THR A 64 8.43 -12.17 -7.16
C THR A 64 9.24 -13.36 -6.70
N ASP A 65 10.56 -13.24 -6.78
CA ASP A 65 11.50 -14.19 -6.19
C ASP A 65 11.66 -13.99 -4.68
N ALA A 66 12.54 -14.75 -4.04
CA ALA A 66 12.74 -14.69 -2.60
C ALA A 66 13.22 -13.32 -2.10
N GLN A 67 14.05 -12.60 -2.87
CA GLN A 67 14.54 -11.28 -2.49
C GLN A 67 13.45 -10.22 -2.68
N THR A 68 12.77 -10.25 -3.82
CA THR A 68 11.64 -9.37 -4.15
C THR A 68 10.48 -9.55 -3.17
N LEU A 69 10.22 -10.78 -2.71
CA LEU A 69 9.20 -11.05 -1.69
C LEU A 69 9.53 -10.35 -0.37
N LYS A 70 10.78 -10.40 0.08
CA LYS A 70 11.21 -9.70 1.31
C LYS A 70 11.00 -8.20 1.19
N ILE A 71 11.37 -7.61 0.06
CA ILE A 71 11.12 -6.19 -0.23
C ILE A 71 9.62 -5.90 -0.16
N ALA A 72 8.79 -6.68 -0.86
CA ALA A 72 7.34 -6.49 -0.87
C ALA A 72 6.75 -6.55 0.55
N VAL A 73 7.16 -7.52 1.39
CA VAL A 73 6.67 -7.62 2.78
C VAL A 73 7.12 -6.43 3.62
N MET A 74 8.40 -6.06 3.57
CA MET A 74 8.93 -4.92 4.32
C MET A 74 8.23 -3.61 3.93
N THR A 75 7.99 -3.40 2.64
CA THR A 75 7.33 -2.19 2.16
C THR A 75 5.83 -2.21 2.47
N TYR A 76 5.13 -3.30 2.14
CA TYR A 76 3.67 -3.35 2.24
C TYR A 76 3.22 -3.48 3.70
N ALA A 77 3.67 -4.53 4.39
CA ALA A 77 3.22 -4.84 5.75
C ALA A 77 3.96 -4.03 6.82
N GLY A 78 5.21 -3.65 6.54
CA GLY A 78 5.99 -2.76 7.40
C GLY A 78 5.63 -1.31 7.14
N TYR A 79 6.33 -0.67 6.20
CA TYR A 79 6.28 0.78 6.05
C TYR A 79 4.88 1.32 5.75
N ILE A 80 4.25 0.89 4.66
CA ILE A 80 2.99 1.47 4.19
C ILE A 80 1.85 1.18 5.18
N ASN A 81 1.69 -0.08 5.57
CA ASN A 81 0.61 -0.47 6.47
C ASN A 81 0.70 0.27 7.81
N LYS A 82 1.90 0.35 8.40
CA LYS A 82 2.05 1.00 9.71
C LYS A 82 1.88 2.51 9.64
N ASN A 83 2.29 3.15 8.54
CA ASN A 83 2.00 4.57 8.33
C ASN A 83 0.49 4.83 8.20
N ILE A 84 -0.24 4.03 7.40
CA ILE A 84 -1.69 4.17 7.25
C ILE A 84 -2.42 4.00 8.60
N VAL A 85 -2.01 3.02 9.41
CA VAL A 85 -2.65 2.73 10.71
C VAL A 85 -2.35 3.80 11.77
N ALA A 86 -1.21 4.49 11.65
CA ALA A 86 -0.83 5.55 12.58
C ALA A 86 -1.49 6.92 12.28
N MET A 87 -2.11 7.07 11.11
CA MET A 87 -2.81 8.28 10.65
C MET A 87 -4.22 8.42 11.21
#